data_AF-A0A7R9ZTQ8-F1
#
_entry.id   AF-A0A7R9ZTQ8-F1
#
_cell.length_a   1.000
_cell.length_b   1.000
_cell.length_c   1.000
_cell.angle_alpha   90.00
_cell.angle_beta   90.00
_cell.angle_gamma   90.00
#
_symmetry.space_group_name_H-M   'P 1'
#
loop_
_entity.id
_entity.type
_entity.pdbx_description
1 polymer ?
#
loop_
_entity_poly.entity_id
_entity_poly.type
_entity_poly.pdbx_seq_one_letter_code
_entity_poly.pdbx_strand_id
1 'polypeptide(L)'
;DAEADSNNDSLEMTTSETRPTTHSTAGNRRWIILGAMKMLWLLVELYFAFTCFLVVDILVRDELPDWRYARLLYWITSIGLTSTFFIVSSIMLKWVMIGKKRPGPACQSVPSELASWACDFHYSIGGAVLYGLTFHSSIWNVILLAFGMDIDLRSHVAAHAFLPSQLDLISVKRSFVSKSTFDIKQDGQYKAIKVEDSSIGLNVVCDPGVTVRKSLVSPATYVTTNLIHDQHDQRNEPVTGWELIRITLLNTILH
;
A
#
# COMPACT_ATOMS: atom_id res chain seq x y z
N ASP A 1 44.11 -38.13 51.34
CA ASP A 1 43.30 -38.93 50.40
C ASP A 1 42.01 -38.19 50.14
N ALA A 2 41.62 -37.73 48.95
CA ALA A 2 42.20 -37.65 47.62
C ALA A 2 41.31 -36.66 46.82
N GLU A 3 41.87 -36.02 45.78
CA GLU A 3 41.25 -35.40 44.58
C GLU A 3 40.03 -34.47 44.77
N ALA A 4 40.07 -33.14 44.56
CA ALA A 4 40.57 -32.34 43.43
C ALA A 4 39.94 -32.71 42.08
N ASP A 5 38.77 -32.13 41.78
CA ASP A 5 38.28 -31.97 40.40
C ASP A 5 37.74 -30.55 40.20
N SER A 6 38.63 -29.69 39.70
CA SER A 6 38.33 -28.36 39.19
C SER A 6 37.93 -28.47 37.72
N ASN A 7 36.63 -28.47 37.42
CA ASN A 7 36.18 -28.34 36.04
C ASN A 7 36.29 -26.88 35.58
N ASN A 8 37.34 -26.68 34.80
CA ASN A 8 37.70 -25.48 34.08
C ASN A 8 36.86 -25.43 32.80
N ASP A 9 35.65 -24.88 32.87
CA ASP A 9 34.85 -24.57 31.68
C ASP A 9 35.44 -23.34 30.98
N SER A 10 36.35 -23.67 30.08
CA SER A 10 36.95 -22.83 29.06
C SER A 10 35.87 -22.01 28.35
N LEU A 11 35.83 -20.70 28.64
CA LEU A 11 35.10 -19.73 27.86
C LEU A 11 35.68 -19.73 26.43
N GLU A 12 35.09 -20.51 25.52
CA GLU A 12 35.29 -20.35 24.08
C GLU A 12 34.69 -19.00 23.68
N MET A 13 35.52 -17.96 23.80
CA MET A 13 35.32 -16.68 23.15
C MET A 13 35.47 -16.91 21.65
N THR A 14 34.39 -17.39 21.04
CA THR A 14 34.22 -17.44 19.59
C THR A 14 34.25 -16.00 19.09
N THR A 15 35.43 -15.55 18.69
CA THR A 15 35.63 -14.37 17.86
C THR A 15 34.72 -14.54 16.65
N SER A 16 33.61 -13.81 16.63
CA SER A 16 32.75 -13.74 15.45
C SER A 16 33.61 -13.17 14.33
N GLU A 17 34.03 -14.03 13.41
CA GLU A 17 34.61 -13.60 12.15
C GLU A 17 33.60 -12.66 11.49
N THR A 18 33.90 -11.36 11.55
CA THR A 18 33.23 -10.34 10.77
C THR A 18 33.56 -10.62 9.32
N ARG A 19 32.79 -11.52 8.70
CA ARG A 19 32.90 -11.87 7.30
C ARG A 19 32.82 -10.56 6.51
N PRO A 20 33.86 -10.16 5.77
CA PRO A 20 33.80 -8.96 4.97
C PRO A 20 32.67 -9.13 3.97
N THR A 21 31.61 -8.32 4.12
CA THR A 21 30.54 -8.19 3.14
C THR A 21 31.16 -7.57 1.90
N THR A 22 31.65 -8.43 1.00
CA THR A 22 31.96 -8.06 -0.36
C THR A 22 30.65 -7.59 -0.99
N HIS A 23 30.41 -6.28 -0.93
CA HIS A 23 29.35 -5.62 -1.68
C HIS A 23 29.52 -6.01 -3.14
N SER A 24 28.72 -6.96 -3.61
CA SER A 24 28.88 -7.55 -4.92
C SER A 24 28.69 -6.46 -5.97
N THR A 25 29.72 -6.21 -6.78
CA THR A 25 29.68 -5.26 -7.90
C THR A 25 28.50 -5.52 -8.84
N ALA A 26 28.04 -6.78 -8.91
CA ALA A 26 26.84 -7.20 -9.61
C ALA A 26 25.55 -6.55 -9.06
N GLY A 27 25.41 -6.42 -7.73
CA GLY A 27 24.28 -5.72 -7.10
C GLY A 27 24.25 -4.24 -7.51
N ASN A 28 25.40 -3.57 -7.48
CA ASN A 28 25.50 -2.15 -7.84
C ASN A 28 25.12 -1.89 -9.31
N ARG A 29 25.59 -2.73 -10.25
CA ARG A 29 25.24 -2.57 -11.68
C ARG A 29 23.73 -2.70 -11.92
N ARG A 30 23.07 -3.63 -11.22
CA ARG A 30 21.62 -3.84 -11.33
C ARG A 30 20.81 -2.60 -10.93
N TRP A 31 21.17 -1.96 -9.80
CA TRP A 31 20.49 -0.76 -9.32
C TRP A 31 20.66 0.44 -10.25
N ILE A 32 21.84 0.61 -10.85
CA ILE A 32 22.10 1.67 -11.83
C ILE A 32 21.23 1.48 -13.07
N ILE A 33 21.17 0.27 -13.61
CA ILE A 33 20.32 -0.05 -14.78
C ILE A 33 18.85 0.22 -14.46
N LEU A 34 18.36 -0.28 -13.31
CA LEU A 34 16.98 -0.05 -12.89
C LEU A 34 16.67 1.45 -12.74
N GLY A 35 17.59 2.22 -12.14
CA GLY A 35 17.46 3.68 -12.01
C GLY A 35 17.39 4.39 -13.36
N ALA A 36 18.28 4.05 -14.31
CA ALA A 36 18.26 4.61 -15.64
C ALA A 36 16.96 4.29 -16.40
N MET A 37 16.46 3.05 -16.27
CA MET A 37 15.18 2.66 -16.88
C MET A 37 14.00 3.41 -16.28
N LYS A 38 13.98 3.65 -14.96
CA LYS A 38 12.95 4.49 -14.32
C LYS A 38 12.99 5.92 -14.84
N MET A 39 14.17 6.53 -14.95
CA MET A 39 14.31 7.88 -15.50
C MET A 39 13.84 7.97 -16.96
N LEU A 40 14.19 6.97 -17.78
CA LEU A 40 13.72 6.89 -19.16
C LEU A 40 12.19 6.76 -19.22
N TRP A 41 11.60 5.90 -18.38
CA TRP A 41 10.16 5.75 -18.27
C TRP A 41 9.49 7.08 -17.91
N LEU A 42 10.00 7.77 -16.89
CA LEU A 42 9.47 9.08 -16.47
C LEU A 42 9.54 10.12 -17.60
N LEU A 43 10.61 10.12 -18.39
CA LEU A 43 10.75 11.04 -19.52
C LEU A 43 9.69 10.76 -20.61
N VAL A 44 9.45 9.48 -20.91
CA VAL A 44 8.40 9.05 -21.85
C VAL A 44 7.01 9.44 -21.34
N GLU A 45 6.71 9.16 -20.07
CA GLU A 45 5.44 9.54 -19.43
C GLU A 45 5.23 11.04 -19.44
N LEU A 46 6.26 11.81 -19.09
CA LEU A 46 6.19 13.27 -19.08
C LEU A 46 5.90 13.82 -20.49
N TYR A 47 6.59 13.30 -21.50
CA TYR A 47 6.35 13.65 -22.90
C TYR A 47 4.92 13.32 -23.33
N PHE A 48 4.43 12.13 -23.00
CA PHE A 48 3.08 11.69 -23.30
C PHE A 48 2.04 12.58 -22.61
N ALA A 49 2.20 12.84 -21.31
CA ALA A 49 1.32 13.71 -20.54
C ALA A 49 1.26 15.13 -21.12
N PHE A 50 2.41 15.74 -21.41
CA PHE A 50 2.44 17.07 -22.05
C PHE A 50 1.74 17.08 -23.40
N THR A 51 1.94 16.05 -24.22
CA THR A 51 1.28 15.94 -25.53
C THR A 51 -0.23 15.83 -25.37
N CYS A 52 -0.71 15.00 -24.43
CA CYS A 52 -2.14 14.88 -24.14
C CYS A 52 -2.72 16.21 -23.64
N PHE A 53 -2.07 16.89 -22.71
CA PHE A 53 -2.55 18.19 -22.21
C PHE A 53 -2.60 19.24 -23.32
N LEU A 54 -1.58 19.29 -24.19
CA LEU A 54 -1.54 20.22 -25.30
C LEU A 54 -2.64 19.94 -26.34
N VAL A 55 -2.90 18.67 -26.66
CA VAL A 55 -3.99 18.29 -27.56
C VAL A 55 -5.34 18.67 -26.97
N VAL A 56 -5.57 18.41 -25.68
CA VAL A 56 -6.82 18.78 -25.01
C VAL A 56 -6.99 20.30 -24.94
N ASP A 57 -5.93 21.06 -24.63
CA ASP A 57 -5.98 22.55 -24.65
C ASP A 57 -6.34 23.07 -26.04
N ILE A 58 -5.71 22.56 -27.10
CA ILE A 58 -5.99 22.99 -28.48
C ILE A 58 -7.43 22.67 -28.88
N LEU A 59 -7.95 21.49 -28.52
CA LEU A 59 -9.30 21.09 -28.89
C LEU A 59 -10.39 21.88 -28.17
N VAL A 60 -10.13 22.33 -26.94
CA VAL A 60 -11.16 22.93 -26.08
C VAL A 60 -11.04 24.46 -25.97
N ARG A 61 -9.90 25.06 -26.34
CA ARG A 61 -9.61 26.50 -26.13
C ARG A 61 -10.72 27.43 -26.62
N ASP A 62 -11.31 27.15 -27.78
CA ASP A 62 -12.28 28.04 -28.42
C ASP A 62 -13.75 27.66 -28.15
N GLU A 63 -14.00 26.53 -27.46
CA GLU A 63 -15.35 25.98 -27.24
C GLU A 63 -15.90 26.22 -25.82
N LEU A 64 -15.13 26.86 -24.94
CA LEU A 64 -15.57 27.06 -23.56
C LEU A 64 -16.64 28.17 -23.46
N PRO A 65 -17.79 27.89 -22.82
CA PRO A 65 -18.85 28.87 -22.63
C PRO A 65 -18.39 30.05 -21.74
N ASP A 66 -18.93 31.24 -21.99
CA ASP A 66 -18.53 32.49 -21.33
C ASP A 66 -19.14 32.67 -19.92
N TRP A 67 -19.00 31.66 -19.08
CA TRP A 67 -19.38 31.75 -17.67
C TRP A 67 -18.13 31.69 -16.78
N ARG A 68 -18.19 32.41 -15.65
CA ARG A 68 -17.04 32.71 -14.78
C ARG A 68 -16.20 31.49 -14.37
N TYR A 69 -16.81 30.31 -14.21
CA TYR A 69 -16.10 29.10 -13.75
C TYR A 69 -15.90 28.04 -14.85
N ALA A 70 -16.16 28.35 -16.13
CA ALA A 70 -15.95 27.42 -17.25
C ALA A 70 -14.55 26.82 -17.24
N ARG A 71 -13.55 27.70 -17.11
CA ARG A 71 -12.13 27.30 -17.07
C ARG A 71 -11.80 26.45 -15.85
N LEU A 72 -12.37 26.77 -14.69
CA LEU A 72 -12.14 25.99 -13.47
C LEU A 72 -12.73 24.58 -13.59
N LEU A 73 -13.99 24.47 -14.06
CA LEU A 73 -14.64 23.18 -14.26
C LEU A 73 -13.90 22.34 -15.32
N TYR A 74 -13.43 22.98 -16.39
CA TYR A 74 -12.57 22.35 -17.38
C TYR A 74 -11.31 21.75 -16.73
N TRP A 75 -10.56 22.52 -15.95
CA TRP A 75 -9.35 22.01 -15.29
C TRP A 75 -9.64 20.89 -14.29
N ILE A 76 -10.69 21.02 -13.46
CA ILE A 76 -11.09 19.96 -12.52
C ILE A 76 -11.44 18.67 -13.28
N THR A 77 -12.19 18.80 -14.38
CA THR A 77 -12.58 17.66 -15.22
C THR A 77 -11.37 17.02 -15.90
N SER A 78 -10.48 17.83 -16.47
CA SER A 78 -9.24 17.37 -17.10
C SER A 78 -8.34 16.65 -16.10
N ILE A 79 -8.14 17.23 -14.91
CA ILE A 79 -7.36 16.59 -13.83
C ILE A 79 -8.01 15.27 -13.39
N GLY A 80 -9.33 15.24 -13.22
CA GLY A 80 -10.07 14.03 -12.86
C GLY A 80 -9.97 12.93 -13.93
N LEU A 81 -10.10 13.31 -15.20
CA LEU A 81 -9.99 12.40 -16.34
C LEU A 81 -8.57 11.86 -16.49
N THR A 82 -7.56 12.72 -16.41
CA THR A 82 -6.15 12.30 -16.42
C THR A 82 -5.86 11.35 -15.25
N SER A 83 -6.31 11.68 -14.04
CA SER A 83 -6.13 10.81 -12.87
C SER A 83 -6.80 9.44 -13.06
N THR A 84 -8.00 9.42 -13.64
CA THR A 84 -8.72 8.19 -14.00
C THR A 84 -7.93 7.38 -15.02
N PHE A 85 -7.37 8.03 -16.05
CA PHE A 85 -6.51 7.39 -17.03
C PHE A 85 -5.27 6.76 -16.37
N PHE A 86 -4.59 7.46 -15.45
CA PHE A 86 -3.46 6.90 -14.69
C PHE A 86 -3.84 5.65 -13.90
N ILE A 87 -5.01 5.64 -13.24
CA ILE A 87 -5.52 4.46 -12.53
C ILE A 87 -5.79 3.32 -13.50
N VAL A 88 -6.49 3.56 -14.61
CA VAL A 88 -6.79 2.54 -15.62
C VAL A 88 -5.51 1.98 -16.23
N SER A 89 -4.55 2.82 -16.59
CA SER A 89 -3.24 2.41 -17.10
C SER A 89 -2.48 1.58 -16.07
N SER A 90 -2.53 1.93 -14.78
CA SER A 90 -1.96 1.12 -13.70
C SER A 90 -2.61 -0.27 -13.64
N ILE A 91 -3.95 -0.35 -13.73
CA ILE A 91 -4.67 -1.64 -13.77
C ILE A 91 -4.20 -2.47 -14.98
N MET A 92 -4.09 -1.86 -16.16
CA MET A 92 -3.62 -2.56 -17.36
C MET A 92 -2.17 -3.04 -17.21
N LEU A 93 -1.27 -2.19 -16.73
CA LEU A 93 0.13 -2.55 -16.45
C LEU A 93 0.22 -3.69 -15.43
N LYS A 94 -0.60 -3.66 -14.37
CA LYS A 94 -0.70 -4.73 -13.38
C LYS A 94 -1.02 -6.06 -14.06
N TRP A 95 -2.06 -6.13 -14.88
CA TRP A 95 -2.50 -7.40 -15.46
C TRP A 95 -1.62 -7.88 -16.61
N VAL A 96 -1.12 -6.97 -17.46
CA VAL A 96 -0.30 -7.32 -18.63
C VAL A 96 1.14 -7.66 -18.24
N MET A 97 1.76 -6.87 -17.37
CA MET A 97 3.21 -6.97 -17.11
C MET A 97 3.55 -7.78 -15.85
N ILE A 98 2.69 -7.74 -14.83
CA ILE A 98 2.95 -8.40 -13.54
C ILE A 98 2.11 -9.67 -13.39
N GLY A 99 0.84 -9.62 -13.79
CA GLY A 99 -0.15 -10.65 -13.54
C GLY A 99 -0.48 -10.80 -12.05
N LYS A 100 -1.13 -11.92 -11.72
CA LYS A 100 -1.49 -12.28 -10.34
C LYS A 100 -0.30 -12.90 -9.61
N LYS A 101 0.14 -12.27 -8.52
CA LYS A 101 1.17 -12.85 -7.63
C LYS A 101 0.56 -13.93 -6.74
N ARG A 102 1.37 -14.94 -6.41
CA ARG A 102 1.01 -16.02 -5.48
C ARG A 102 2.04 -16.09 -4.36
N PRO A 103 1.66 -16.55 -3.16
CA PRO A 103 2.64 -16.85 -2.12
C PRO A 103 3.69 -17.85 -2.61
N GLY A 104 4.95 -17.65 -2.25
CA GLY A 104 6.07 -18.47 -2.70
C GLY A 104 7.28 -17.65 -3.16
N PRO A 105 8.24 -18.24 -3.89
CA PRO A 105 9.49 -17.58 -4.27
C PRO A 105 9.26 -16.27 -5.02
N ALA A 106 9.93 -15.21 -4.58
CA ALA A 106 9.85 -13.91 -5.23
C ALA A 106 10.73 -13.88 -6.49
N CYS A 107 10.12 -13.65 -7.65
CA CYS A 107 10.88 -13.33 -8.85
C CYS A 107 11.49 -11.92 -8.70
N GLN A 108 12.81 -11.85 -8.61
CA GLN A 108 13.57 -10.61 -8.47
C GLN A 108 14.34 -10.29 -9.75
N SER A 109 13.65 -10.19 -10.89
CA SER A 109 14.25 -9.74 -12.14
C SER A 109 14.10 -8.22 -12.29
N VAL A 110 15.06 -7.57 -12.96
CA VAL A 110 15.00 -6.12 -13.25
C VAL A 110 13.71 -5.72 -13.97
N PRO A 111 13.24 -6.44 -15.01
CA PRO A 111 11.97 -6.11 -15.66
C PRO A 111 10.77 -6.22 -14.72
N SER A 112 10.73 -7.22 -13.84
CA SER A 112 9.64 -7.40 -12.88
C SER A 112 9.59 -6.26 -11.85
N GLU A 113 10.76 -5.80 -11.39
CA GLU A 113 10.87 -4.65 -10.48
C GLU A 113 10.50 -3.34 -11.15
N LEU A 114 10.92 -3.13 -12.41
CA LEU A 114 10.53 -1.97 -13.18
C LEU A 114 9.02 -1.94 -13.42
N ALA A 115 8.42 -3.07 -13.82
CA ALA A 115 6.98 -3.18 -14.03
C ALA A 115 6.20 -2.94 -12.73
N SER A 116 6.65 -3.52 -11.61
CA SER A 116 6.06 -3.27 -10.29
C SER A 116 6.11 -1.79 -9.92
N TRP A 117 7.27 -1.16 -10.08
CA TRP A 117 7.44 0.26 -9.81
C TRP A 117 6.59 1.14 -10.73
N ALA A 118 6.55 0.87 -12.03
CA ALA A 118 5.77 1.68 -12.98
C ALA A 118 4.27 1.60 -12.68
N CYS A 119 3.78 0.41 -12.33
CA CYS A 119 2.41 0.18 -11.90
C CYS A 119 2.08 0.99 -10.62
N ASP A 120 2.92 0.87 -9.58
CA ASP A 120 2.74 1.57 -8.31
C ASP A 120 2.87 3.10 -8.47
N PHE A 121 3.74 3.56 -9.36
CA PHE A 121 3.92 4.97 -9.70
C PHE A 121 2.65 5.57 -10.31
N HIS A 122 2.08 4.93 -11.33
CA HIS A 122 0.84 5.39 -11.97
C HIS A 122 -0.31 5.45 -10.98
N TYR A 123 -0.44 4.42 -10.13
CA TYR A 123 -1.45 4.40 -9.09
C TYR A 123 -1.23 5.50 -8.04
N SER A 124 0.01 5.75 -7.63
CA SER A 124 0.30 6.79 -6.63
C SER A 124 -0.04 8.18 -7.14
N ILE A 125 0.31 8.50 -8.40
CA ILE A 125 0.02 9.80 -9.01
C ILE A 125 -1.47 9.98 -9.25
N GLY A 126 -2.11 9.05 -9.96
CA GLY A 126 -3.55 9.13 -10.25
C GLY A 126 -4.38 9.02 -8.98
N GLY A 127 -3.93 8.20 -8.05
CA GLY A 127 -4.61 7.90 -6.79
C GLY A 127 -4.63 9.08 -5.84
N ALA A 128 -3.51 9.77 -5.63
CA ALA A 128 -3.45 10.92 -4.71
C ALA A 128 -4.44 12.03 -5.10
N VAL A 129 -4.53 12.33 -6.39
CA VAL A 129 -5.44 13.35 -6.91
C VAL A 129 -6.89 12.88 -6.86
N LEU A 130 -7.17 11.68 -7.37
CA LEU A 130 -8.53 11.14 -7.40
C LEU A 130 -9.09 10.90 -5.99
N TYR A 131 -8.24 10.55 -5.02
CA TYR A 131 -8.64 10.31 -3.64
C TYR A 131 -9.19 11.59 -2.99
N GLY A 132 -8.52 12.73 -3.24
CA GLY A 132 -8.98 14.05 -2.79
C GLY A 132 -10.31 14.50 -3.42
N LEU A 133 -10.71 13.90 -4.55
CA LEU A 133 -11.98 14.22 -5.21
C LEU A 133 -13.11 13.26 -4.81
N THR A 134 -12.78 12.01 -4.45
CA THR A 134 -13.79 10.94 -4.37
C THR A 134 -14.10 10.44 -2.97
N PHE A 135 -13.21 10.62 -1.96
CA PHE A 135 -13.32 10.31 -0.51
C PHE A 135 -14.17 9.10 -0.01
N HIS A 136 -14.74 8.29 -0.89
CA HIS A 136 -15.77 7.31 -0.59
C HIS A 136 -15.13 5.92 -0.66
N SER A 137 -15.08 5.23 0.48
CA SER A 137 -14.38 3.95 0.61
C SER A 137 -14.87 2.91 -0.41
N SER A 138 -16.17 2.86 -0.70
CA SER A 138 -16.72 1.90 -1.67
C SER A 138 -16.15 2.04 -3.08
N ILE A 139 -15.90 3.26 -3.57
CA ILE A 139 -15.28 3.47 -4.89
C ILE A 139 -13.86 2.89 -4.88
N TRP A 140 -13.11 3.20 -3.82
CA TRP A 140 -11.76 2.68 -3.67
C TRP A 140 -11.70 1.17 -3.49
N ASN A 141 -12.66 0.56 -2.80
CA ASN A 141 -12.76 -0.89 -2.70
C ASN A 141 -12.97 -1.54 -4.08
N VAL A 142 -13.77 -0.92 -4.95
CA VAL A 142 -13.95 -1.38 -6.34
C VAL A 142 -12.64 -1.26 -7.13
N ILE A 143 -11.92 -0.14 -6.99
CA ILE A 143 -10.62 0.06 -7.65
C ILE A 143 -9.60 -0.99 -7.17
N LEU A 144 -9.49 -1.20 -5.85
CA LEU A 144 -8.60 -2.18 -5.25
C LEU A 144 -8.96 -3.62 -5.69
N LEU A 145 -10.25 -3.93 -5.78
CA LEU A 145 -10.74 -5.19 -6.33
C LEU A 145 -10.32 -5.37 -7.80
N ALA A 146 -10.38 -4.31 -8.62
CA ALA A 146 -9.94 -4.34 -10.01
C ALA A 146 -8.43 -4.59 -10.17
N PHE A 147 -7.63 -4.22 -9.16
CA PHE A 147 -6.21 -4.57 -9.09
C PHE A 147 -5.92 -6.00 -8.60
N GLY A 148 -6.96 -6.75 -8.21
CA GLY A 148 -6.84 -8.14 -7.75
C GLY A 148 -6.83 -8.32 -6.23
N MET A 149 -7.02 -7.25 -5.44
CA MET A 149 -7.11 -7.36 -3.98
C MET A 149 -8.32 -8.17 -3.56
N ASP A 150 -8.15 -9.06 -2.58
CA ASP A 150 -9.27 -9.78 -1.98
C ASP A 150 -9.95 -8.93 -0.90
N ILE A 151 -10.70 -7.91 -1.32
CA ILE A 151 -11.41 -6.96 -0.45
C ILE A 151 -12.93 -7.11 -0.57
N ASP A 152 -13.69 -6.80 0.49
CA ASP A 152 -15.15 -6.66 0.40
C ASP A 152 -15.58 -5.19 0.38
N LEU A 153 -16.76 -4.91 -0.18
CA LEU A 153 -17.25 -3.53 -0.31
C LEU A 153 -17.60 -2.88 1.04
N ARG A 154 -17.72 -3.69 2.10
CA ARG A 154 -18.02 -3.23 3.47
C ARG A 154 -16.78 -2.77 4.23
N SER A 155 -15.57 -3.15 3.81
CA SER A 155 -14.35 -2.70 4.48
C SER A 155 -14.13 -1.20 4.28
N HIS A 156 -13.57 -0.54 5.28
CA HIS A 156 -13.20 0.85 5.22
C HIS A 156 -11.69 0.95 5.20
N VAL A 157 -11.12 1.15 4.01
CA VAL A 157 -9.67 1.13 3.84
C VAL A 157 -9.12 2.44 3.30
N ALA A 158 -7.96 2.84 3.82
CA ALA A 158 -7.15 3.90 3.25
C ALA A 158 -6.46 3.38 1.99
N ALA A 159 -7.01 3.61 0.80
CA ALA A 159 -6.54 3.01 -0.44
C ALA A 159 -5.04 3.23 -0.74
N HIS A 160 -4.48 4.35 -0.30
CA HIS A 160 -3.05 4.67 -0.44
C HIS A 160 -2.13 3.79 0.41
N ALA A 161 -2.66 3.03 1.37
CA ALA A 161 -1.92 2.03 2.15
C ALA A 161 -1.54 0.80 1.32
N PHE A 162 -2.15 0.63 0.14
CA PHE A 162 -2.00 -0.57 -0.66
C PHE A 162 -1.40 -0.27 -2.03
N LEU A 163 -0.25 -0.88 -2.31
CA LEU A 163 0.41 -0.77 -3.60
C LEU A 163 -0.10 -1.86 -4.56
N PRO A 164 -0.52 -1.50 -5.79
CA PRO A 164 -1.00 -2.46 -6.78
C PRO A 164 -0.11 -3.68 -7.01
N SER A 165 1.21 -3.49 -6.96
CA SER A 165 2.17 -4.58 -7.16
C SER A 165 2.12 -5.65 -6.06
N GLN A 166 1.44 -5.38 -4.94
CA GLN A 166 1.37 -6.23 -3.75
C GLN A 166 -0.05 -6.75 -3.45
N LEU A 167 -1.07 -6.18 -4.09
CA LEU A 167 -2.48 -6.35 -3.72
C LEU A 167 -3.00 -7.78 -3.71
N ASP A 168 -2.51 -8.65 -4.61
CA ASP A 168 -2.96 -10.05 -4.67
C ASP A 168 -2.65 -10.86 -3.40
N LEU A 169 -1.71 -10.37 -2.60
CA LEU A 169 -1.22 -11.03 -1.39
C LEU A 169 -1.89 -10.47 -0.12
N ILE A 170 -2.79 -9.51 -0.26
CA ILE A 170 -3.45 -8.86 0.88
C ILE A 170 -4.95 -9.11 0.77
N SER A 171 -5.53 -9.71 1.80
CA SER A 171 -6.97 -9.92 1.94
C SER A 171 -7.49 -9.07 3.09
N VAL A 172 -8.56 -8.30 2.85
CA VAL A 172 -9.20 -7.45 3.87
C VAL A 172 -10.71 -7.65 3.80
N LYS A 173 -11.30 -8.20 4.87
CA LYS A 173 -12.74 -8.49 4.94
C LYS A 173 -13.37 -7.88 6.17
N ARG A 174 -14.49 -7.18 5.99
CA ARG A 174 -15.29 -6.55 7.06
C ARG A 174 -14.43 -5.79 8.07
N SER A 175 -13.39 -5.09 7.60
CA SER A 175 -12.36 -4.51 8.46
C SER A 175 -12.21 -3.01 8.21
N PHE A 176 -11.72 -2.31 9.23
CA PHE A 176 -11.25 -0.94 9.12
C PHE A 176 -9.72 -0.96 9.03
N VAL A 177 -9.15 -0.37 7.99
CA VAL A 177 -7.70 -0.26 7.82
C VAL A 177 -7.36 1.18 7.49
N SER A 178 -6.80 1.89 8.47
CA SER A 178 -6.24 3.22 8.24
C SER A 178 -4.88 3.13 7.53
N LYS A 179 -4.19 4.26 7.34
CA LYS A 179 -2.90 4.30 6.65
C LYS A 179 -1.88 3.39 7.35
N SER A 180 -1.64 2.22 6.77
CA SER A 180 -0.82 1.15 7.33
C SER A 180 0.17 0.66 6.27
N THR A 181 1.18 -0.08 6.68
CA THR A 181 2.16 -0.70 5.79
C THR A 181 2.06 -2.22 5.91
N PHE A 182 2.06 -2.90 4.77
CA PHE A 182 1.98 -4.35 4.69
C PHE A 182 3.25 -4.85 4.03
N ASP A 183 4.15 -5.46 4.82
CA ASP A 183 5.31 -6.12 4.22
C ASP A 183 4.88 -7.50 3.73
N ILE A 184 5.09 -7.77 2.45
CA ILE A 184 4.71 -9.03 1.82
C ILE A 184 5.91 -9.93 1.54
N LYS A 185 7.14 -9.50 1.85
CA LYS A 185 8.37 -10.22 1.50
C LYS A 185 9.18 -10.61 2.73
N GLN A 186 9.41 -11.91 2.92
CA GLN A 186 10.34 -12.43 3.92
C GLN A 186 11.24 -13.47 3.28
N ASP A 187 12.55 -13.35 3.48
CA ASP A 187 13.56 -14.32 3.00
C ASP A 187 13.44 -14.67 1.50
N GLY A 188 13.16 -13.65 0.69
CA GLY A 188 13.00 -13.82 -0.76
C GLY A 188 11.71 -14.53 -1.17
N GLN A 189 10.75 -14.69 -0.26
CA GLN A 189 9.44 -15.26 -0.53
C GLN A 189 8.32 -14.25 -0.31
N TYR A 190 7.32 -14.30 -1.17
CA TYR A 190 6.05 -13.64 -1.00
C TYR A 190 5.18 -14.38 0.02
N LYS A 191 4.67 -13.68 1.02
CA LYS A 191 3.70 -14.19 1.99
C LYS A 191 2.41 -13.38 1.93
N ALA A 192 1.28 -14.07 2.10
CA ALA A 192 -0.02 -13.44 2.10
C ALA A 192 -0.37 -12.91 3.50
N ILE A 193 -0.95 -11.71 3.57
CA ILE A 193 -1.48 -11.10 4.78
C ILE A 193 -3.00 -11.14 4.73
N LYS A 194 -3.62 -11.44 5.87
CA LYS A 194 -5.09 -11.49 6.00
C LYS A 194 -5.55 -10.62 7.15
N VAL A 195 -6.54 -9.78 6.90
CA VAL A 195 -7.19 -8.92 7.89
C VAL A 195 -8.68 -9.16 7.83
N GLU A 196 -9.26 -9.73 8.88
CA GLU A 196 -10.66 -10.12 8.92
C GLU A 196 -11.34 -9.62 10.20
N ASP A 197 -12.51 -8.98 10.07
CA ASP A 197 -13.31 -8.50 11.21
C ASP A 197 -12.48 -7.66 12.21
N SER A 198 -11.51 -6.88 11.72
CA SER A 198 -10.49 -6.22 12.54
C SER A 198 -10.42 -4.73 12.28
N SER A 199 -9.81 -3.99 13.22
CA SER A 199 -9.55 -2.56 13.10
C SER A 199 -8.04 -2.31 13.22
N ILE A 200 -7.44 -1.79 12.15
CA ILE A 200 -6.01 -1.48 12.07
C ILE A 200 -5.81 0.04 12.14
N GLY A 201 -5.20 0.48 13.24
CA GLY A 201 -4.86 1.87 13.53
C GLY A 201 -3.77 2.46 12.63
N LEU A 202 -3.57 3.78 12.77
CA LEU A 202 -2.72 4.57 11.89
C LEU A 202 -1.24 4.18 12.05
N ASN A 203 -0.50 4.10 10.95
CA ASN A 203 0.92 3.75 10.89
C ASN A 203 1.25 2.37 11.48
N VAL A 204 0.29 1.44 11.49
CA VAL A 204 0.58 0.04 11.79
C VAL A 204 1.40 -0.57 10.67
N VAL A 205 2.35 -1.42 11.01
CA VAL A 205 3.10 -2.21 10.05
C VAL A 205 2.84 -3.69 10.33
N CYS A 206 2.40 -4.42 9.32
CA CYS A 206 2.16 -5.86 9.40
C CYS A 206 3.29 -6.63 8.72
N ASP A 207 3.86 -7.59 9.44
CA ASP A 207 4.93 -8.45 8.95
C ASP A 207 4.41 -9.49 7.94
N PRO A 208 5.25 -10.04 7.04
CA PRO A 208 4.81 -10.96 6.00
C PRO A 208 4.21 -12.24 6.56
N GLY A 209 3.01 -12.60 6.09
CA GLY A 209 2.33 -13.83 6.50
C GLY A 209 1.41 -13.69 7.71
N VAL A 210 1.35 -12.50 8.31
CA VAL A 210 0.50 -12.25 9.48
C VAL A 210 -0.98 -12.33 9.13
N THR A 211 -1.73 -12.95 10.02
CA THR A 211 -3.19 -12.96 10.04
C THR A 211 -3.70 -12.18 11.25
N VAL A 212 -4.48 -11.13 11.01
CA VAL A 212 -5.16 -10.32 12.03
C VAL A 212 -6.65 -10.61 11.92
N ARG A 213 -7.24 -11.19 12.96
CA ARG A 213 -8.64 -11.59 12.99
C ARG A 213 -9.31 -11.17 14.28
N LYS A 214 -10.49 -10.53 14.17
CA LYS A 214 -11.31 -10.06 15.29
C LYS A 214 -10.52 -9.24 16.32
N SER A 215 -9.53 -8.49 15.87
CA SER A 215 -8.57 -7.81 16.74
C SER A 215 -8.56 -6.31 16.47
N LEU A 216 -8.26 -5.53 17.52
CA LEU A 216 -7.99 -4.10 17.41
C LEU A 216 -6.49 -3.87 17.56
N VAL A 217 -5.86 -3.37 16.49
CA VAL A 217 -4.44 -3.04 16.48
C VAL A 217 -4.28 -1.55 16.68
N SER A 218 -3.63 -1.17 17.77
CA SER A 218 -3.41 0.23 18.11
C SER A 218 -2.52 0.93 17.07
N PRO A 219 -2.69 2.24 16.85
CA PRO A 219 -1.79 3.01 15.98
C PRO A 219 -0.31 2.82 16.32
N ALA A 220 0.56 2.95 15.32
CA ALA A 220 2.02 2.84 15.43
C ALA A 220 2.53 1.49 16.00
N THR A 221 1.72 0.43 15.88
CA THR A 221 2.11 -0.92 16.32
C THR A 221 2.79 -1.69 15.18
N TYR A 222 3.81 -2.47 15.53
CA TYR A 222 4.46 -3.43 14.64
C TYR A 222 3.92 -4.84 14.92
N VAL A 223 3.19 -5.43 13.99
CA VAL A 223 2.54 -6.73 14.15
C VAL A 223 3.42 -7.81 13.51
N THR A 224 4.14 -8.56 14.33
CA THR A 224 5.05 -9.64 13.90
C THR A 224 4.43 -11.03 13.95
N THR A 225 3.38 -11.21 14.74
CA THR A 225 2.74 -12.50 14.99
C THR A 225 1.27 -12.44 14.66
N ASN A 226 0.67 -13.62 14.41
CA ASN A 226 -0.76 -13.72 14.15
C ASN A 226 -1.54 -13.24 15.39
N LEU A 227 -2.48 -12.33 15.16
CA LEU A 227 -3.40 -11.81 16.17
C LEU A 227 -4.77 -12.39 15.89
N ILE A 228 -5.10 -13.49 16.55
CA ILE A 228 -6.38 -14.19 16.37
C ILE A 228 -7.08 -14.21 17.72
N HIS A 229 -8.15 -13.44 17.85
CA HIS A 229 -9.02 -13.48 19.02
C HIS A 229 -10.30 -14.25 18.68
N ASP A 230 -10.62 -15.27 19.47
CA ASP A 230 -11.81 -16.08 19.23
C ASP A 230 -13.09 -15.37 19.70
N GLN A 231 -12.99 -14.53 20.73
CA GLN A 231 -14.09 -13.71 21.24
C GLN A 231 -14.11 -12.33 20.58
N HIS A 232 -15.32 -11.88 20.25
CA HIS A 232 -15.55 -10.53 19.73
C HIS A 232 -15.20 -9.54 20.84
N ASP A 233 -14.17 -8.70 20.65
CA ASP A 233 -13.85 -7.64 21.60
C ASP A 233 -15.08 -6.73 21.76
N GLN A 234 -15.71 -6.75 22.95
CA GLN A 234 -16.96 -6.03 23.23
C GLN A 234 -16.85 -4.52 23.02
N ARG A 235 -15.62 -3.99 22.91
CA ARG A 235 -15.34 -2.60 22.54
C ARG A 235 -15.73 -2.25 21.10
N ASN A 236 -16.03 -3.24 20.25
CA ASN A 236 -16.50 -3.06 18.88
C ASN A 236 -18.03 -3.06 18.76
N GLU A 237 -18.78 -2.98 19.86
CA GLU A 237 -20.20 -2.64 19.72
C GLU A 237 -20.28 -1.27 19.03
N PRO A 238 -21.02 -1.16 17.90
CA PRO A 238 -21.20 0.13 17.26
C PRO A 238 -21.82 1.06 18.29
N VAL A 239 -21.06 2.09 18.68
CA VAL A 239 -21.56 3.19 19.50
C VAL A 239 -22.83 3.64 18.81
N THR A 240 -23.99 3.31 19.40
CA THR A 240 -25.27 3.61 18.77
C THR A 240 -25.32 5.11 18.50
N GLY A 241 -26.00 5.55 17.43
CA GLY A 241 -26.05 6.98 17.08
C GLY A 241 -26.46 7.86 18.28
N TRP A 242 -27.22 7.30 19.22
CA TRP A 242 -27.55 7.95 20.49
C TRP A 242 -26.37 8.18 21.44
N GLU A 243 -25.46 7.22 21.59
CA GLU A 243 -24.28 7.39 22.42
C GLU A 243 -23.31 8.43 21.85
N LEU A 244 -23.17 8.48 20.52
CA LEU A 244 -22.40 9.52 19.83
C LEU A 244 -23.00 10.91 20.08
N ILE A 245 -24.32 11.07 19.91
CA ILE A 245 -25.02 12.34 20.21
C ILE A 245 -24.85 12.72 21.68
N ARG A 246 -24.92 11.75 22.60
CA ARG A 246 -24.75 11.98 24.05
C ARG A 246 -23.33 12.44 24.39
N ILE A 247 -22.30 11.83 23.80
CA ILE A 247 -20.90 12.21 23.99
C ILE A 247 -20.64 13.61 23.41
N THR A 248 -21.20 13.92 22.23
CA THR A 248 -21.06 15.25 21.63
C THR A 248 -21.78 16.32 22.48
N LEU A 249 -22.99 16.05 22.97
CA LEU A 249 -23.73 16.97 23.84
C LEU A 249 -23.03 17.18 25.19
N LEU A 250 -22.50 16.13 25.82
CA LEU A 250 -21.75 16.23 27.07
C LEU A 250 -20.51 17.11 26.90
N ASN A 251 -19.76 16.95 25.81
CA ASN A 251 -18.59 17.78 25.53
C ASN A 251 -18.94 19.24 25.18
N THR A 252 -20.14 19.49 24.66
CA THR A 252 -20.61 20.85 24.33
C THR A 252 -21.17 21.59 25.55
N ILE A 253 -21.63 20.88 26.58
CA ILE A 253 -22.13 21.48 27.83
C ILE A 253 -20.99 21.72 28.84
N LEU A 254 -19.92 20.95 28.74
CA LEU A 254 -18.74 21.05 29.62
C LEU A 254 -17.69 22.09 29.16
N HIS A 255 -17.92 22.77 28.04
CA HIS A 255 -17.10 23.86 27.49
C HIS A 255 -17.94 25.11 27.26
#